data_AF-A0AAV5QZV4-F1
#
_entry.id   AF-A0AAV5QZV4-F1
#
_cell.length_a   1.000
_cell.length_b   1.000
_cell.length_c   1.000
_cell.angle_alpha   90.00
_cell.angle_beta   90.00
_cell.angle_gamma   90.00
#
_symmetry.space_group_name_H-M   'P 1'
#
loop_
_entity.id
_entity.type
_entity.pdbx_description
1 polymer ?
#
loop_
_entity_poly.entity_id
_entity_poly.type
_entity_poly.pdbx_seq_one_letter_code
_entity_poly.pdbx_strand_id
1 'polypeptide(L)'
;MTILPITYNTTSKSISTDNTQLETEITQLNSLYSSFISLNSDIPPPPSPTSFTKELSLEIKKLHETGQGLLRQNRFNEAFTAFTRGLELAKSRSSFEPFQGSLPEFLVCLMGRCDASMAMKNYQMALQDSEVLILLGATIPDNHLRHGTAQLHCGLIREAVASFQRGISIKGDHPLLRGAFARATVLLQLENGDL
;
A
#
# COMPACT_ATOMS: atom_id res chain seq x y z
N MET A 1 -11.67 32.35 -23.49
CA MET A 1 -10.52 31.99 -22.62
C MET A 1 -10.99 32.24 -21.19
N THR A 2 -11.11 31.20 -20.37
CA THR A 2 -11.59 31.32 -19.00
C THR A 2 -10.43 31.73 -18.10
N ILE A 3 -10.56 32.82 -17.35
CA ILE A 3 -9.55 33.28 -16.40
C ILE A 3 -9.72 32.47 -15.11
N LEU A 4 -8.64 31.82 -14.65
CA LEU A 4 -8.65 31.05 -13.41
C LEU A 4 -8.25 31.94 -12.22
N PRO A 5 -8.89 31.81 -11.05
CA PRO A 5 -8.61 32.61 -9.86
C PRO A 5 -7.37 32.07 -9.11
N ILE A 6 -6.21 32.11 -9.73
CA ILE A 6 -4.95 31.60 -9.17
C ILE A 6 -3.95 32.73 -8.88
N THR A 7 -3.20 32.61 -7.79
CA THR A 7 -2.14 33.56 -7.39
C THR A 7 -0.81 32.84 -7.33
N TYR A 8 0.25 33.45 -7.88
CA TYR A 8 1.61 32.92 -7.83
C TYR A 8 2.44 33.63 -6.77
N ASN A 9 3.11 32.87 -5.91
CA ASN A 9 4.05 33.39 -4.93
C ASN A 9 5.49 33.20 -5.43
N THR A 10 6.20 34.30 -5.67
CA THR A 10 7.58 34.29 -6.20
C THR A 10 8.62 33.74 -5.22
N THR A 11 8.35 33.81 -3.92
CA THR A 11 9.29 33.38 -2.86
C THR A 11 9.22 31.88 -2.66
N SER A 12 8.02 31.31 -2.51
CA SER A 12 7.82 29.86 -2.39
C SER A 12 7.82 29.16 -3.75
N LYS A 13 7.74 29.92 -4.84
CA LYS A 13 7.57 29.42 -6.22
C LYS A 13 6.39 28.45 -6.33
N SER A 14 5.28 28.79 -5.67
CA SER A 14 4.07 27.96 -5.61
C SER A 14 2.83 28.76 -5.99
N ILE A 15 1.80 28.07 -6.46
CA ILE A 15 0.51 28.63 -6.83
C ILE A 15 -0.49 28.37 -5.71
N SER A 16 -1.41 29.31 -5.47
CA SER A 16 -2.55 29.18 -4.55
C SER A 16 -3.86 29.60 -5.21
N THR A 17 -4.98 29.16 -4.65
CA THR A 17 -6.34 29.49 -5.10
C THR A 17 -7.27 29.62 -3.90
N ASP A 18 -8.31 30.43 -4.05
CA ASP A 18 -9.43 30.47 -3.11
C ASP A 18 -10.58 29.51 -3.53
N ASN A 19 -10.48 28.94 -4.73
CA ASN A 19 -11.45 27.96 -5.23
C ASN A 19 -11.09 26.54 -4.78
N THR A 20 -11.90 26.00 -3.86
CA THR A 20 -11.77 24.64 -3.33
C THR A 20 -11.83 23.55 -4.39
N GLN A 21 -12.50 23.81 -5.53
CA GLN A 21 -12.56 22.86 -6.64
C GLN A 21 -11.23 22.68 -7.38
N LEU A 22 -10.27 23.58 -7.18
CA LEU A 22 -8.95 23.55 -7.84
C LEU A 22 -7.81 23.16 -6.87
N GLU A 23 -8.13 22.88 -5.61
CA GLU A 23 -7.13 22.67 -4.55
C GLU A 23 -6.27 21.42 -4.83
N THR A 24 -6.87 20.36 -5.36
CA THR A 24 -6.18 19.10 -5.67
C THR A 24 -5.19 19.30 -6.82
N GLU A 25 -5.63 19.93 -7.90
CA GLU A 25 -4.84 20.18 -9.10
C GLU A 25 -3.67 21.12 -8.80
N ILE A 26 -3.90 22.15 -7.98
CA ILE A 26 -2.85 23.08 -7.57
C ILE A 26 -1.84 22.40 -6.65
N THR A 27 -2.29 21.54 -5.74
CA THR A 27 -1.39 20.73 -4.90
C THR A 27 -0.49 19.84 -5.77
N GLN A 28 -1.09 19.12 -6.73
CA GLN A 28 -0.35 18.28 -7.67
C GLN A 28 0.64 19.09 -8.52
N LEU A 29 0.24 20.26 -9.01
CA LEU A 29 1.09 21.15 -9.81
C LEU A 29 2.29 21.67 -9.00
N ASN A 30 2.07 22.08 -7.75
CA ASN A 30 3.13 22.54 -6.85
C ASN A 30 4.11 21.39 -6.52
N SER A 31 3.60 20.17 -6.29
CA SER A 31 4.45 18.99 -6.10
C SER A 31 5.29 18.69 -7.34
N LEU A 32 4.67 18.69 -8.52
CA LEU A 32 5.37 18.46 -9.79
C LEU A 32 6.47 19.50 -10.03
N TYR A 33 6.16 20.78 -9.85
CA TYR A 33 7.11 21.87 -10.03
C TYR A 33 8.30 21.78 -9.06
N SER A 34 8.04 21.40 -7.81
CA SER A 34 9.09 21.12 -6.83
C SER A 34 10.00 19.96 -7.27
N SER A 35 9.42 18.89 -7.85
CA SER A 35 10.20 17.79 -8.41
C SER A 35 11.09 18.23 -9.58
N PHE A 36 10.59 19.10 -10.48
CA PHE A 36 11.40 19.67 -11.56
C PHE A 36 12.59 20.49 -11.04
N ILE A 37 12.37 21.33 -10.03
CA ILE A 37 13.47 22.09 -9.41
C ILE A 37 14.52 21.15 -8.82
N SER A 38 14.09 20.08 -8.14
CA SER A 38 15.03 19.13 -7.52
C SER A 38 15.87 18.33 -8.51
N LEU A 39 15.37 18.15 -9.75
CA LEU A 39 16.04 17.37 -10.78
C LEU A 39 17.27 18.07 -11.37
N ASN A 40 17.35 19.41 -11.27
CA ASN A 40 18.39 20.22 -11.93
C ASN A 40 18.51 19.96 -13.45
N SER A 41 17.40 19.62 -14.11
CA SER A 41 17.29 19.42 -15.56
C SER A 41 15.97 20.01 -16.05
N ASP A 42 15.98 20.62 -17.24
CA ASP A 42 14.78 21.21 -17.85
C ASP A 42 13.75 20.14 -18.24
N ILE A 43 14.21 18.91 -18.53
CA ILE A 43 13.37 17.80 -18.97
C ILE A 43 13.73 16.55 -18.13
N PRO A 44 12.74 15.83 -17.60
CA PRO A 44 12.97 14.56 -16.93
C PRO A 44 13.61 13.56 -17.87
N PRO A 45 14.60 12.78 -17.41
CA PRO A 45 15.13 11.69 -18.22
C PRO A 45 13.99 10.71 -18.55
N PRO A 46 14.01 10.09 -19.74
CA PRO A 46 13.01 9.09 -20.07
C PRO A 46 13.12 7.91 -19.10
N PRO A 47 12.00 7.35 -18.61
CA PRO A 47 12.02 6.22 -17.71
C PRO A 47 12.65 5.01 -18.41
N SER A 48 13.63 4.40 -17.76
CA SER A 48 14.27 3.16 -18.22
C SER A 48 14.37 2.18 -17.07
N PRO A 49 14.43 0.86 -17.31
CA PRO A 49 14.54 -0.14 -16.24
C PRO A 49 15.74 0.07 -15.30
N THR A 50 16.75 0.80 -15.75
CA THR A 50 17.97 1.12 -14.98
C THR A 50 17.96 2.53 -14.38
N SER A 51 17.01 3.39 -14.78
CA SER A 51 16.83 4.75 -14.28
C SER A 51 15.97 4.75 -13.02
N PHE A 52 16.53 4.26 -11.91
CA PHE A 52 15.89 4.27 -10.59
C PHE A 52 16.92 4.65 -9.51
N THR A 53 16.47 5.31 -8.44
CA THR A 53 17.37 5.70 -7.34
C THR A 53 17.78 4.46 -6.54
N LYS A 54 19.04 4.04 -6.71
CA LYS A 54 19.56 2.79 -6.14
C LYS A 54 19.72 2.86 -4.61
N GLU A 55 20.14 4.01 -4.08
CA GLU A 55 20.29 4.21 -2.63
C GLU A 55 18.95 4.04 -1.91
N LEU A 56 17.88 4.66 -2.43
CA LEU A 56 16.52 4.51 -1.88
C LEU A 56 16.07 3.05 -1.89
N SER A 57 16.35 2.32 -2.97
CA SER A 57 15.99 0.90 -3.10
C SER A 57 16.69 0.05 -2.03
N LEU A 58 17.98 0.33 -1.79
CA LEU A 58 18.76 -0.35 -0.76
C LEU A 58 18.23 -0.04 0.65
N GLU A 59 17.86 1.21 0.90
CA GLU A 59 17.31 1.64 2.19
C GLU A 59 15.93 1.02 2.46
N ILE A 60 15.03 1.03 1.49
CA ILE A 60 13.71 0.39 1.59
C ILE A 60 13.88 -1.11 1.85
N LYS A 61 14.78 -1.78 1.11
CA LYS A 61 15.10 -3.19 1.32
C LYS A 61 15.60 -3.45 2.74
N LYS A 62 16.52 -2.62 3.26
CA LYS A 62 17.04 -2.73 4.63
C LYS A 62 15.94 -2.55 5.67
N LEU A 63 15.03 -1.59 5.48
CA LEU A 63 13.89 -1.38 6.38
C LEU A 63 12.94 -2.57 6.36
N HIS A 64 12.64 -3.12 5.18
CA HIS A 64 11.83 -4.33 5.05
C HIS A 64 12.48 -5.53 5.74
N GLU A 65 13.78 -5.78 5.53
CA GLU A 65 14.51 -6.87 6.20
C GLU A 65 14.55 -6.69 7.72
N THR A 66 14.70 -5.44 8.19
CA THR A 66 14.63 -5.09 9.62
C THR A 66 13.25 -5.41 10.18
N GLY A 67 12.17 -4.98 9.50
CA GLY A 67 10.79 -5.27 9.89
C GLY A 67 10.52 -6.78 9.97
N GLN A 68 11.00 -7.54 8.98
CA GLN A 68 10.88 -9.00 8.96
C GLN A 68 11.64 -9.66 10.12
N GLY A 69 12.83 -9.15 10.46
CA GLY A 69 13.58 -9.59 11.63
C GLY A 69 12.81 -9.36 12.94
N LEU A 70 12.20 -8.19 13.07
CA LEU A 70 11.40 -7.82 14.25
C LEU A 70 10.11 -8.64 14.37
N LEU A 71 9.44 -8.99 13.26
CA LEU A 71 8.29 -9.89 13.26
C LEU A 71 8.66 -11.26 13.84
N ARG A 72 9.80 -11.85 13.43
CA ARG A 72 10.26 -13.15 13.97
C ARG A 72 10.58 -13.10 15.46
N GLN A 73 10.92 -11.92 15.98
CA GLN A 73 11.18 -11.67 17.41
C GLN A 73 9.91 -11.32 18.19
N ASN A 74 8.72 -11.36 17.56
CA ASN A 74 7.45 -10.91 18.13
C ASN A 74 7.43 -9.43 18.56
N ARG A 75 8.31 -8.59 18.00
CA ARG A 75 8.40 -7.14 18.26
C ARG A 75 7.53 -6.37 17.27
N PHE A 76 6.22 -6.58 17.36
CA PHE A 76 5.29 -6.16 16.31
C PHE A 76 5.17 -4.63 16.13
N ASN A 77 5.17 -3.84 17.21
CA ASN A 77 5.11 -2.38 17.12
C ASN A 77 6.33 -1.78 16.38
N GLU A 78 7.50 -2.33 16.64
CA GLU A 78 8.74 -1.89 16.01
C GLU A 78 8.80 -2.34 14.54
N ALA A 79 8.31 -3.55 14.25
CA ALA A 79 8.14 -4.03 12.88
C ALA A 79 7.20 -3.12 12.09
N PHE A 80 6.04 -2.77 12.66
CA PHE A 80 5.08 -1.84 12.06
C PHE A 80 5.73 -0.49 11.73
N THR A 81 6.55 0.03 12.66
CA THR A 81 7.28 1.29 12.46
C THR A 81 8.30 1.17 11.32
N ALA A 82 9.06 0.07 11.26
CA ALA A 82 10.04 -0.17 10.19
C ALA A 82 9.37 -0.26 8.80
N PHE A 83 8.28 -1.01 8.68
CA PHE A 83 7.53 -1.12 7.43
C PHE A 83 6.86 0.21 7.03
N THR A 84 6.33 0.96 7.99
CA THR A 84 5.76 2.29 7.73
C THR A 84 6.81 3.25 7.17
N ARG A 85 8.02 3.28 7.75
CA ARG A 85 9.13 4.07 7.20
C ARG A 85 9.51 3.63 5.78
N GLY A 86 9.54 2.31 5.52
CA GLY A 86 9.79 1.78 4.19
C GLY A 86 8.74 2.23 3.16
N LEU A 87 7.46 2.26 3.56
CA LEU A 87 6.36 2.77 2.72
C LEU A 87 6.50 4.26 2.41
N GLU A 88 6.83 5.08 3.41
CA GLU A 88 7.01 6.52 3.19
C GLU A 88 8.18 6.78 2.23
N LEU A 89 9.28 6.04 2.33
CA LEU A 89 10.39 6.14 1.36
C LEU A 89 9.99 5.66 -0.04
N ALA A 90 9.24 4.58 -0.15
CA ALA A 90 8.74 4.10 -1.44
C ALA A 90 7.80 5.14 -2.10
N LYS A 91 6.97 5.83 -1.29
CA LYS A 91 6.05 6.88 -1.74
C LYS A 91 6.78 8.18 -2.11
N SER A 92 7.90 8.49 -1.46
CA SER A 92 8.68 9.70 -1.75
C SER A 92 9.52 9.62 -3.03
N ARG A 93 9.48 8.49 -3.75
CA ARG A 93 10.18 8.34 -5.03
C ARG A 93 9.70 9.37 -6.05
N SER A 94 10.62 9.78 -6.91
CA SER A 94 10.32 10.69 -8.02
C SER A 94 9.28 10.07 -8.97
N SER A 95 8.28 10.85 -9.38
CA SER A 95 7.26 10.41 -10.34
C SER A 95 7.83 10.14 -11.75
N PHE A 96 9.09 10.51 -11.99
CA PHE A 96 9.79 10.23 -13.25
C PHE A 96 10.48 8.86 -13.26
N GLU A 97 10.50 8.14 -12.13
CA GLU A 97 11.02 6.76 -12.07
C GLU A 97 10.01 5.74 -12.63
N PRO A 98 10.48 4.59 -13.14
CA PRO A 98 9.61 3.52 -13.62
C PRO A 98 8.74 2.93 -12.50
N PHE A 99 7.42 3.04 -12.66
CA PHE A 99 6.45 2.48 -11.72
C PHE A 99 6.62 0.98 -11.46
N GLN A 100 7.00 0.20 -12.49
CA GLN A 100 7.20 -1.24 -12.35
C GLN A 100 8.32 -1.60 -11.36
N GLY A 101 9.32 -0.74 -11.19
CA GLY A 101 10.40 -0.97 -10.22
C GLY A 101 10.00 -0.60 -8.79
N SER A 102 9.21 0.48 -8.64
CA SER A 102 8.81 1.02 -7.34
C SER A 102 7.65 0.26 -6.70
N LEU A 103 6.71 -0.27 -7.49
CA LEU A 103 5.52 -0.95 -6.97
C LEU A 103 5.85 -2.19 -6.11
N PRO A 104 6.77 -3.10 -6.51
CA PRO A 104 7.12 -4.25 -5.68
C PRO A 104 7.65 -3.86 -4.31
N GLU A 105 8.46 -2.81 -4.21
CA GLU A 105 9.00 -2.31 -2.95
C GLU A 105 7.90 -1.78 -2.02
N PHE A 106 6.96 -1.02 -2.58
CA PHE A 106 5.78 -0.57 -1.85
C PHE A 106 4.96 -1.75 -1.36
N LEU A 107 4.68 -2.73 -2.22
CA LEU A 107 3.87 -3.90 -1.89
C LEU A 107 4.49 -4.73 -0.76
N VAL A 108 5.78 -5.03 -0.78
CA VAL A 108 6.40 -5.86 0.28
C VAL A 108 6.40 -5.16 1.64
N CYS A 109 6.61 -3.85 1.67
CA CYS A 109 6.48 -3.08 2.91
C CYS A 109 5.03 -3.02 3.40
N LEU A 110 4.06 -2.89 2.48
CA LEU A 110 2.63 -2.88 2.84
C LEU A 110 2.16 -4.24 3.36
N MET A 111 2.59 -5.34 2.75
CA MET A 111 2.35 -6.71 3.24
C MET A 111 2.89 -6.88 4.65
N GLY A 112 4.14 -6.45 4.90
CA GLY A 112 4.76 -6.53 6.22
C GLY A 112 4.04 -5.67 7.27
N ARG A 113 3.59 -4.46 6.91
CA ARG A 113 2.80 -3.60 7.80
C ARG A 113 1.46 -4.24 8.15
N CYS A 114 0.76 -4.79 7.15
CA CYS A 114 -0.47 -5.55 7.34
C CYS A 114 -0.26 -6.73 8.30
N ASP A 115 0.80 -7.52 8.11
CA ASP A 115 1.12 -8.67 8.97
C ASP A 115 1.42 -8.23 10.42
N ALA A 116 2.16 -7.13 10.59
CA ALA A 116 2.42 -6.55 11.91
C ALA A 116 1.12 -6.05 12.59
N SER A 117 0.24 -5.37 11.85
CA SER A 117 -1.07 -4.91 12.35
C SER A 117 -1.97 -6.07 12.77
N MET A 118 -2.00 -7.16 11.97
CA MET A 118 -2.73 -8.39 12.32
C MET A 118 -2.18 -9.00 13.62
N ALA A 119 -0.86 -9.10 13.76
CA ALA A 119 -0.23 -9.63 14.98
C ALA A 119 -0.50 -8.77 16.22
N MET A 120 -0.63 -7.45 16.05
CA MET A 120 -1.05 -6.50 17.09
C MET A 120 -2.55 -6.52 17.38
N LYS A 121 -3.34 -7.33 16.66
CA LYS A 121 -4.81 -7.34 16.69
C LYS A 121 -5.46 -6.00 16.30
N ASN A 122 -4.73 -5.16 15.58
CA ASN A 122 -5.26 -3.94 14.98
C ASN A 122 -5.86 -4.27 13.61
N TYR A 123 -7.01 -4.95 13.62
CA TYR A 123 -7.63 -5.51 12.42
C TYR A 123 -8.19 -4.44 11.48
N GLN A 124 -8.59 -3.27 11.99
CA GLN A 124 -9.03 -2.13 11.18
C GLN A 124 -7.89 -1.61 10.28
N MET A 125 -6.70 -1.43 10.86
CA MET A 125 -5.52 -1.02 10.08
C MET A 125 -5.11 -2.10 9.08
N ALA A 126 -5.12 -3.37 9.49
CA ALA A 126 -4.82 -4.47 8.60
C ALA A 126 -5.84 -4.59 7.44
N LEU A 127 -7.11 -4.31 7.70
CA LEU A 127 -8.15 -4.30 6.68
C LEU A 127 -7.85 -3.22 5.64
N GLN A 128 -7.57 -1.98 6.07
CA GLN A 128 -7.21 -0.89 5.17
C GLN A 128 -5.96 -1.22 4.32
N ASP A 129 -4.90 -1.76 4.94
CA ASP A 129 -3.70 -2.16 4.20
C ASP A 129 -4.00 -3.28 3.20
N SER A 130 -4.80 -4.26 3.60
CA SER A 130 -5.17 -5.39 2.75
C SER A 130 -6.04 -5.00 1.56
N GLU A 131 -6.91 -3.99 1.70
CA GLU A 131 -7.70 -3.45 0.58
C GLU A 131 -6.80 -2.87 -0.51
N VAL A 132 -5.78 -2.11 -0.11
CA VAL A 132 -4.78 -1.57 -1.03
C VAL A 132 -3.96 -2.70 -1.65
N LEU A 133 -3.61 -3.74 -0.89
CA LEU A 133 -2.93 -4.93 -1.42
C LEU A 133 -3.76 -5.68 -2.46
N ILE A 134 -5.08 -5.75 -2.30
CA ILE A 134 -5.98 -6.32 -3.32
C ILE A 134 -6.04 -5.43 -4.55
N LEU A 135 -6.15 -4.11 -4.37
CA LEU A 135 -6.19 -3.17 -5.49
C LEU A 135 -4.93 -3.25 -6.37
N LEU A 136 -3.76 -3.35 -5.75
CA LEU A 136 -2.46 -3.29 -6.44
C LEU A 136 -1.86 -4.66 -6.76
N GLY A 137 -2.29 -5.72 -6.07
CA GLY A 137 -1.67 -7.05 -6.11
C GLY A 137 -2.70 -8.17 -6.07
N ALA A 138 -3.82 -8.03 -6.77
CA ALA A 138 -4.92 -9.00 -6.81
C ALA A 138 -4.49 -10.41 -7.26
N THR A 139 -3.38 -10.55 -7.99
CA THR A 139 -2.89 -11.86 -8.47
C THR A 139 -2.05 -12.61 -7.43
N ILE A 140 -1.82 -12.02 -6.25
CA ILE A 140 -1.01 -12.62 -5.17
C ILE A 140 -1.96 -13.32 -4.18
N PRO A 141 -1.95 -14.66 -4.05
CA PRO A 141 -2.88 -15.38 -3.18
C PRO A 141 -2.80 -14.95 -1.71
N ASP A 142 -1.60 -14.67 -1.20
CA ASP A 142 -1.40 -14.24 0.19
C ASP A 142 -2.08 -12.89 0.50
N ASN A 143 -2.31 -12.04 -0.49
CA ASN A 143 -3.06 -10.78 -0.29
C ASN A 143 -4.54 -11.06 -0.01
N HIS A 144 -5.14 -12.05 -0.71
CA HIS A 144 -6.50 -12.51 -0.42
C HIS A 144 -6.59 -13.19 0.95
N LEU A 145 -5.55 -13.90 1.36
CA LEU A 145 -5.47 -14.47 2.71
C LEU A 145 -5.45 -13.37 3.77
N ARG A 146 -4.62 -12.33 3.61
CA ARG A 146 -4.57 -11.18 4.52
C ARG A 146 -5.91 -10.47 4.58
N HIS A 147 -6.49 -10.16 3.42
CA HIS A 147 -7.75 -9.45 3.31
C HIS A 147 -8.92 -10.21 3.94
N GLY A 148 -9.08 -11.49 3.59
CA GLY A 148 -10.13 -12.33 4.18
C GLY A 148 -9.95 -12.53 5.68
N THR A 149 -8.72 -12.67 6.16
CA THR A 149 -8.46 -12.80 7.61
C THR A 149 -8.78 -11.50 8.35
N ALA A 150 -8.43 -10.34 7.78
CA ALA A 150 -8.76 -9.03 8.36
C ALA A 150 -10.28 -8.80 8.39
N GLN A 151 -10.97 -9.08 7.28
CA GLN A 151 -12.44 -9.03 7.19
C GLN A 151 -13.10 -9.90 8.25
N LEU A 152 -12.64 -11.14 8.40
CA LEU A 152 -13.19 -12.08 9.38
C LEU A 152 -13.07 -11.54 10.82
N HIS A 153 -11.92 -10.97 11.17
CA HIS A 153 -11.72 -10.36 12.49
C HIS A 153 -12.51 -9.06 12.69
N CYS A 154 -12.85 -8.36 11.61
CA CYS A 154 -13.75 -7.21 11.62
C CYS A 154 -15.24 -7.60 11.61
N GLY A 155 -15.58 -8.90 11.61
CA GLY A 155 -16.97 -9.39 11.59
C GLY A 155 -17.62 -9.45 10.20
N LEU A 156 -16.84 -9.18 9.14
CA LEU A 156 -17.30 -9.22 7.75
C LEU A 156 -17.16 -10.65 7.20
N ILE A 157 -17.98 -11.57 7.75
CA ILE A 157 -17.82 -13.02 7.52
C ILE A 157 -18.11 -13.39 6.05
N ARG A 158 -19.17 -12.83 5.46
CA ARG A 158 -19.54 -13.12 4.05
C ARG A 158 -18.46 -12.66 3.09
N GLU A 159 -17.93 -11.46 3.30
CA GLU A 159 -16.86 -10.88 2.51
C GLU A 159 -15.56 -11.68 2.67
N ALA A 160 -15.25 -12.11 3.89
CA ALA A 160 -14.09 -12.97 4.16
C ALA A 160 -14.14 -14.29 3.37
N VAL A 161 -15.29 -14.96 3.36
CA VAL A 161 -15.51 -16.18 2.57
C VAL A 161 -15.26 -15.92 1.09
N ALA A 162 -15.80 -14.84 0.54
CA ALA A 162 -15.60 -14.46 -0.87
C ALA A 162 -14.11 -14.16 -1.17
N SER A 163 -13.41 -13.46 -0.28
CA SER A 163 -11.98 -13.18 -0.40
C SER A 163 -11.15 -14.45 -0.40
N PHE A 164 -11.42 -15.39 0.51
CA PHE A 164 -10.71 -16.67 0.52
C PHE A 164 -10.98 -17.50 -0.74
N GLN A 165 -12.20 -17.52 -1.26
CA GLN A 165 -12.52 -18.18 -2.54
C GLN A 165 -11.72 -17.60 -3.71
N ARG A 166 -11.59 -16.27 -3.78
CA ARG A 166 -10.77 -15.59 -4.80
C ARG A 166 -9.28 -15.96 -4.66
N GLY A 167 -8.75 -16.04 -3.44
CA GLY A 167 -7.39 -16.52 -3.22
C GLY A 167 -7.19 -17.96 -3.71
N ILE A 168 -8.16 -18.85 -3.43
CA ILE A 168 -8.12 -20.26 -3.84
C ILE A 168 -8.24 -20.40 -5.36
N SER A 169 -9.02 -19.57 -6.05
CA SER A 169 -9.12 -19.62 -7.51
C SER A 169 -7.81 -19.25 -8.21
N ILE A 170 -6.96 -18.44 -7.56
CA ILE A 170 -5.61 -18.12 -8.07
C ILE A 170 -4.65 -19.27 -7.76
N LYS A 171 -4.63 -19.76 -6.51
CA LYS A 171 -3.77 -20.88 -6.09
C LYS A 171 -4.56 -21.93 -5.33
N GLY A 172 -5.01 -22.95 -6.07
CA GLY A 172 -5.89 -23.98 -5.57
C GLY A 172 -5.34 -24.80 -4.42
N ASP A 173 -4.02 -25.03 -4.35
CA ASP A 173 -3.36 -25.90 -3.36
C ASP A 173 -2.90 -25.16 -2.08
N HIS A 174 -3.26 -23.89 -1.92
CA HIS A 174 -2.76 -23.07 -0.81
C HIS A 174 -3.36 -23.53 0.56
N PRO A 175 -2.55 -24.11 1.47
CA PRO A 175 -3.09 -24.77 2.67
C PRO A 175 -3.73 -23.79 3.66
N LEU A 176 -3.11 -22.63 3.89
CA LEU A 176 -3.63 -21.61 4.80
C LEU A 176 -4.97 -21.02 4.33
N LEU A 177 -5.11 -20.75 3.03
CA LEU A 177 -6.36 -20.27 2.43
C LEU A 177 -7.49 -21.31 2.56
N ARG A 178 -7.22 -22.58 2.26
CA ARG A 178 -8.23 -23.65 2.44
C ARG A 178 -8.66 -23.77 3.90
N GLY A 179 -7.70 -23.73 4.83
CA GLY A 179 -7.99 -23.76 6.26
C GLY A 179 -8.80 -22.55 6.73
N ALA A 180 -8.45 -21.35 6.27
CA ALA A 180 -9.18 -20.12 6.60
C ALA A 180 -10.59 -20.12 6.00
N PHE A 181 -10.74 -20.53 4.74
CA PHE A 181 -12.03 -20.69 4.06
C PHE A 181 -12.96 -21.67 4.79
N ALA A 182 -12.45 -22.84 5.17
CA ALA A 182 -13.24 -23.84 5.91
C ALA A 182 -13.76 -23.27 7.24
N ARG A 183 -12.88 -22.60 8.01
CA ARG A 183 -13.29 -21.94 9.28
C ARG A 183 -14.32 -20.85 9.06
N ALA A 184 -14.12 -19.98 8.08
CA ALA A 184 -15.04 -18.89 7.78
C ALA A 184 -16.41 -19.40 7.30
N THR A 185 -16.44 -20.50 6.55
CA THR A 185 -17.69 -21.13 6.09
C THR A 185 -18.50 -21.69 7.26
N VAL A 186 -17.84 -22.35 8.22
CA VAL A 186 -18.51 -22.83 9.44
C VAL A 186 -19.09 -21.66 10.25
N LEU A 187 -18.35 -20.57 10.39
CA LEU A 187 -18.84 -19.36 11.07
C LEU A 187 -20.05 -18.75 10.36
N LEU A 188 -20.04 -18.71 9.03
CA LEU A 188 -21.16 -18.22 8.24
C LEU A 188 -22.42 -19.10 8.40
N GLN A 189 -22.24 -20.42 8.45
CA GLN A 189 -23.36 -21.35 8.68
C GLN A 189 -23.97 -21.17 10.07
N LEU A 190 -23.13 -20.99 11.10
CA LEU A 190 -23.60 -20.68 12.45
C LEU A 190 -24.37 -19.36 12.50
N GLU A 191 -23.90 -18.33 11.79
CA GLU A 191 -24.58 -17.02 11.71
C GLU A 191 -25.96 -17.13 11.03
N ASN A 192 -26.09 -18.00 10.03
CA ASN A 192 -27.35 -18.23 9.34
C ASN A 192 -28.32 -19.16 10.10
N GLY A 193 -27.85 -19.87 11.13
CA GLY A 193 -28.63 -20.91 11.82
C GLY A 193 -28.75 -22.23 11.05
N ASP A 194 -27.80 -22.50 10.14
CA ASP A 194 -27.75 -23.72 9.31
C ASP A 194 -27.09 -24.92 10.03
N LEU A 195 -26.69 -24.74 11.31
CA LEU A 195 -25.97 -25.70 12.17
C LEU A 195 -26.59 -25.81 13.57
#